data_AF-A0A1S8BLA8-F1
#
_entry.id   AF-A0A1S8BLA8-F1
#
_cell.length_a   1.000
_cell.length_b   1.000
_cell.length_c   1.000
_cell.angle_alpha   90.00
_cell.angle_beta   90.00
_cell.angle_gamma   90.00
#
_symmetry.space_group_name_H-M   'P 1'
#
loop_
_entity.id
_entity.type
_entity.pdbx_description
1 polymer ?
#
loop_
_entity_poly.entity_id
_entity_poly.type
_entity_poly.pdbx_seq_one_letter_code
_entity_poly.pdbx_strand_id
1 'polypeptide(L)'
;MKRSLFSLLLASLAFNPFTSAASNARARRELVVTVTETVSGSNPAATPFDWAAGATKDYPIHASCNATERALLSKGLKEAIKLAQHAKEHILRYGNSSEYYTKYFGDAPTGEPIGWFERIVSADRGGIWFRCDDIDGNCHQDGWGGHWRGENGTDETVICPLSYETRKPLEAMCGHGYTVAAGKLSFFFAADLVHRLYHLPAIGETVVEHYADTYAECLELAKTSPAEAVRNTHSLQYFALDVYAYDVALPGEGCTGRVVDEDEAEGGSSSAAASATSAPTSSSASSATTTPAPSVSAESAAGGPECHTHTDGAVHCIADETATPTSTSTEAASTTVDAPTVSSVSS
;
A
#
# COMPACT_ATOMS: atom_id res chain seq x y z
N MET A 1 -45.79 -34.80 7.82
CA MET A 1 -47.13 -35.04 8.41
C MET A 1 -47.82 -33.69 8.66
N LYS A 2 -49.14 -33.63 8.51
CA LYS A 2 -50.11 -32.53 8.83
C LYS A 2 -49.76 -31.06 8.50
N ARG A 3 -50.50 -30.52 7.52
CA ARG A 3 -50.81 -29.09 7.29
C ARG A 3 -52.01 -28.65 8.18
N SER A 4 -52.15 -27.34 8.41
CA SER A 4 -53.39 -26.52 8.32
C SER A 4 -53.05 -25.07 8.69
N LEU A 5 -53.44 -23.96 8.03
CA LEU A 5 -54.62 -23.52 7.25
C LEU A 5 -55.53 -22.53 8.03
N PHE A 6 -55.52 -21.27 7.58
CA PHE A 6 -56.64 -20.32 7.38
C PHE A 6 -57.92 -20.40 8.25
N SER A 7 -58.42 -19.24 8.73
CA SER A 7 -59.53 -18.53 8.03
C SER A 7 -60.00 -17.20 8.67
N LEU A 8 -60.71 -16.39 7.87
CA LEU A 8 -61.39 -15.12 8.20
C LEU A 8 -62.75 -15.30 8.90
N LEU A 9 -63.23 -14.26 9.60
CA LEU A 9 -64.63 -13.77 9.62
C LEU A 9 -64.64 -12.32 10.16
N LEU A 10 -65.01 -11.28 9.41
CA LEU A 10 -66.34 -10.80 8.93
C LEU A 10 -67.16 -9.98 9.96
N ALA A 11 -67.80 -8.90 9.46
CA ALA A 11 -68.44 -7.83 10.24
C ALA A 11 -69.95 -8.07 10.50
N SER A 12 -70.59 -7.23 11.35
CA SER A 12 -71.82 -6.48 11.00
C SER A 12 -72.39 -5.57 12.10
N LEU A 13 -73.05 -4.50 11.63
CA LEU A 13 -73.83 -3.46 12.30
C LEU A 13 -75.03 -3.94 13.17
N ALA A 14 -75.50 -3.11 14.12
CA ALA A 14 -76.73 -2.30 13.97
C ALA A 14 -77.27 -1.71 15.30
N PHE A 15 -77.71 -0.44 15.31
CA PHE A 15 -79.13 -0.02 15.41
C PHE A 15 -79.29 1.49 15.76
N ASN A 16 -80.32 2.11 15.17
CA ASN A 16 -80.73 3.51 15.34
C ASN A 16 -82.13 3.55 15.99
N PRO A 17 -82.50 4.65 16.66
CA PRO A 17 -83.90 5.10 16.59
C PRO A 17 -84.10 6.62 16.34
N PHE A 18 -85.27 6.94 15.76
CA PHE A 18 -85.81 8.29 15.53
C PHE A 18 -86.87 8.63 16.63
N THR A 19 -87.36 9.87 16.86
CA THR A 19 -87.23 11.18 16.18
C THR A 19 -87.55 12.33 17.15
N SER A 20 -87.12 13.57 16.80
CA SER A 20 -87.83 14.86 16.93
C SER A 20 -88.57 15.25 18.24
N ALA A 21 -88.21 16.39 18.84
CA ALA A 21 -88.97 17.66 18.71
C ALA A 21 -88.53 18.75 19.71
N ALA A 22 -88.09 19.92 19.21
CA ALA A 22 -88.27 21.26 19.82
C ALA A 22 -87.69 22.34 18.88
N SER A 23 -88.23 23.56 18.91
CA SER A 23 -88.01 24.60 17.89
C SER A 23 -87.60 25.96 18.46
N ASN A 24 -86.96 26.78 17.61
CA ASN A 24 -86.63 28.22 17.78
C ASN A 24 -85.59 28.57 18.87
N ALA A 25 -84.60 29.44 18.66
CA ALA A 25 -84.65 30.68 17.90
C ALA A 25 -83.27 31.22 17.43
N ARG A 26 -83.24 31.65 16.15
CA ARG A 26 -82.61 32.89 15.62
C ARG A 26 -81.31 33.43 16.27
N ALA A 27 -80.17 33.07 15.67
CA ALA A 27 -79.04 33.99 15.50
C ALA A 27 -78.26 33.67 14.21
N ARG A 28 -78.38 34.52 13.17
CA ARG A 28 -77.43 34.48 12.05
C ARG A 28 -76.11 35.06 12.54
N ARG A 29 -75.11 34.20 12.79
CA ARG A 29 -73.70 34.61 12.73
C ARG A 29 -73.26 34.47 11.28
N GLU A 30 -72.77 35.54 10.67
CA GLU A 30 -71.96 35.42 9.47
C GLU A 30 -70.68 34.67 9.83
N LEU A 31 -70.50 33.47 9.26
CA LEU A 31 -69.26 32.74 9.39
C LEU A 31 -68.31 33.32 8.34
N VAL A 32 -67.46 34.27 8.75
CA VAL A 32 -66.35 34.74 7.93
C VAL A 32 -65.36 33.59 7.81
N VAL A 33 -65.45 32.82 6.72
CA VAL A 33 -64.51 31.76 6.39
C VAL A 33 -63.25 32.41 5.82
N THR A 34 -62.29 32.69 6.69
CA THR A 34 -60.95 33.09 6.27
C THR A 34 -60.28 31.89 5.60
N VAL A 35 -60.26 31.87 4.26
CA VAL A 35 -59.46 30.91 3.50
C VAL A 35 -58.01 31.34 3.61
N THR A 36 -57.25 30.66 4.47
CA THR A 36 -55.79 30.79 4.49
C THR A 36 -55.24 30.08 3.26
N GLU A 37 -55.08 30.82 2.16
CA GLU A 37 -54.35 30.33 0.99
C GLU A 37 -52.87 30.28 1.36
N THR A 38 -52.37 29.07 1.65
CA THR A 38 -50.96 28.84 1.90
C THR A 38 -50.21 28.99 0.59
N VAL A 39 -49.78 30.22 0.28
CA VAL A 39 -48.82 30.48 -0.79
C VAL A 39 -47.54 29.74 -0.43
N SER A 40 -47.35 28.55 -1.00
CA SER A 40 -46.05 27.88 -1.05
C SER A 40 -45.12 28.72 -1.90
N GLY A 41 -44.61 29.80 -1.30
CA GLY A 41 -43.48 30.53 -1.85
C GLY A 41 -42.38 29.52 -2.10
N SER A 42 -41.93 29.45 -3.35
CA SER A 42 -40.80 28.63 -3.75
C SER A 42 -39.51 29.22 -3.18
N ASN A 43 -39.36 29.12 -1.86
CA ASN A 43 -38.11 29.35 -1.19
C ASN A 43 -37.13 28.34 -1.81
N PRO A 44 -36.03 28.76 -2.45
CA PRO A 44 -35.11 27.83 -3.09
C PRO A 44 -34.65 26.85 -2.02
N ALA A 45 -34.96 25.57 -2.23
CA ALA A 45 -34.59 24.53 -1.27
C ALA A 45 -33.09 24.60 -1.07
N ALA A 46 -32.64 24.74 0.19
CA ALA A 46 -31.22 24.78 0.50
C ALA A 46 -30.58 23.52 -0.08
N THR A 47 -29.62 23.70 -0.99
CA THR A 47 -28.86 22.59 -1.57
C THR A 47 -28.20 21.82 -0.44
N PRO A 48 -28.52 20.53 -0.24
CA PRO A 48 -27.91 19.74 0.83
C PRO A 48 -26.39 19.76 0.69
N PHE A 49 -25.68 19.88 1.81
CA PHE A 49 -24.23 19.78 1.80
C PHE A 49 -23.82 18.35 1.42
N ASP A 50 -23.13 18.21 0.30
CA ASP A 50 -22.50 16.97 -0.12
C ASP A 50 -21.04 16.97 0.35
N TRP A 51 -20.74 16.19 1.38
CA TRP A 51 -19.41 16.08 1.97
C TRP A 51 -18.38 15.43 1.02
N ALA A 52 -18.84 14.72 -0.01
CA ALA A 52 -18.00 14.02 -0.98
C ALA A 52 -17.87 14.79 -2.31
N ALA A 53 -18.45 16.00 -2.43
CA ALA A 53 -18.39 16.79 -3.64
C ALA A 53 -16.95 17.17 -4.00
N GLY A 54 -16.48 16.69 -5.15
CA GLY A 54 -15.11 16.91 -5.66
C GLY A 54 -14.09 15.83 -5.27
N ALA A 55 -14.41 14.94 -4.32
CA ALA A 55 -13.49 13.91 -3.86
C ALA A 55 -13.19 12.87 -4.95
N THR A 56 -11.91 12.58 -5.17
CA THR A 56 -11.43 11.64 -6.18
C THR A 56 -11.12 10.28 -5.56
N LYS A 57 -11.71 9.21 -6.10
CA LYS A 57 -11.58 7.85 -5.56
C LYS A 57 -10.49 7.00 -6.21
N ASP A 58 -9.90 7.42 -7.33
CA ASP A 58 -8.83 6.70 -8.00
C ASP A 58 -7.58 7.57 -8.05
N TYR A 59 -6.39 6.98 -7.92
CA TYR A 59 -5.13 7.70 -8.08
C TYR A 59 -5.00 8.17 -9.55
N PRO A 60 -4.89 9.48 -9.81
CA PRO A 60 -4.84 9.99 -11.18
C PRO A 60 -3.51 9.66 -11.87
N ILE A 61 -3.59 9.05 -13.06
CA ILE A 61 -2.43 8.71 -13.89
C ILE A 61 -2.31 9.73 -15.02
N HIS A 62 -1.19 10.45 -15.04
CA HIS A 62 -0.89 11.55 -15.97
C HIS A 62 -0.87 11.11 -17.44
N ALA A 63 -1.10 12.05 -18.36
CA ALA A 63 -1.22 11.79 -19.80
C ALA A 63 0.08 11.33 -20.49
N SER A 64 1.23 11.48 -19.81
CA SER A 64 2.53 10.90 -20.19
C SER A 64 2.49 9.37 -20.32
N CYS A 65 1.66 8.71 -19.52
CA CYS A 65 1.58 7.25 -19.48
C CYS A 65 0.78 6.72 -20.67
N ASN A 66 1.45 5.90 -21.50
CA ASN A 66 0.85 5.21 -22.64
C ASN A 66 -0.18 4.16 -22.19
N ALA A 67 -0.90 3.55 -23.14
CA ALA A 67 -1.98 2.62 -22.83
C ALA A 67 -1.53 1.39 -22.01
N THR A 68 -0.32 0.87 -22.26
CA THR A 68 0.25 -0.28 -21.54
C THR A 68 0.71 0.11 -20.14
N GLU A 69 1.47 1.19 -20.02
CA GLU A 69 1.93 1.75 -18.72
C GLU A 69 0.74 2.05 -17.82
N ARG A 70 -0.28 2.74 -18.37
CA ARG A 70 -1.54 3.03 -17.67
C ARG A 70 -2.24 1.77 -17.19
N ALA A 71 -2.27 0.69 -17.99
CA ALA A 71 -2.90 -0.56 -17.59
C ALA A 71 -2.14 -1.27 -16.45
N LEU A 72 -0.81 -1.34 -16.55
CA LEU A 72 0.07 -1.93 -15.54
C LEU A 72 0.02 -1.14 -14.22
N LEU A 73 0.16 0.18 -14.29
CA LEU A 73 0.09 1.09 -13.15
C LEU A 73 -1.31 1.10 -12.51
N SER A 74 -2.39 1.08 -13.30
CA SER A 74 -3.75 0.94 -12.76
C SER A 74 -3.97 -0.40 -12.04
N LYS A 75 -3.25 -1.46 -12.42
CA LYS A 75 -3.26 -2.74 -11.71
C LYS A 75 -2.46 -2.64 -10.42
N GLY A 76 -1.22 -2.15 -10.50
CA GLY A 76 -0.33 -1.93 -9.34
C GLY A 76 -0.95 -1.07 -8.26
N LEU A 77 -1.62 0.04 -8.63
CA LEU A 77 -2.30 0.93 -7.67
C LEU A 77 -3.48 0.22 -6.96
N LYS A 78 -4.21 -0.64 -7.65
CA LYS A 78 -5.28 -1.45 -7.03
C LYS A 78 -4.70 -2.52 -6.10
N GLU A 79 -3.56 -3.10 -6.45
CA GLU A 79 -2.84 -4.03 -5.58
C GLU A 79 -2.21 -3.33 -4.36
N ALA A 80 -1.72 -2.10 -4.50
CA ALA A 80 -1.23 -1.27 -3.41
C ALA A 80 -2.35 -0.95 -2.41
N ILE A 81 -3.53 -0.56 -2.90
CA ILE A 81 -4.74 -0.40 -2.09
C ILE A 81 -5.13 -1.71 -1.40
N LYS A 82 -5.07 -2.85 -2.11
CA LYS A 82 -5.35 -4.18 -1.53
C LYS A 82 -4.37 -4.54 -0.41
N LEU A 83 -3.08 -4.26 -0.60
CA LEU A 83 -2.01 -4.53 0.36
C LEU A 83 -2.18 -3.68 1.62
N ALA A 84 -2.39 -2.37 1.47
CA ALA A 84 -2.65 -1.45 2.59
C ALA A 84 -3.98 -1.78 3.31
N GLN A 85 -5.04 -2.10 2.57
CA GLN A 85 -6.33 -2.53 3.15
C GLN A 85 -6.14 -3.76 4.04
N HIS A 86 -5.43 -4.78 3.54
CA HIS A 86 -5.19 -6.01 4.30
C HIS A 86 -4.32 -5.76 5.54
N ALA A 87 -3.27 -4.95 5.41
CA ALA A 87 -2.42 -4.54 6.53
C ALA A 87 -3.26 -3.87 7.64
N LYS A 88 -4.08 -2.88 7.29
CA LYS A 88 -5.02 -2.22 8.20
C LYS A 88 -6.00 -3.21 8.84
N GLU A 89 -6.60 -4.11 8.06
CA GLU A 89 -7.53 -5.13 8.56
C GLU A 89 -6.87 -6.09 9.56
N HIS A 90 -5.61 -6.46 9.35
CA HIS A 90 -4.83 -7.26 10.29
C HIS A 90 -4.65 -6.52 11.63
N ILE A 91 -4.28 -5.23 11.61
CA ILE A 91 -4.15 -4.42 12.84
C ILE A 91 -5.52 -4.25 13.53
N LEU A 92 -6.59 -3.99 12.78
CA LEU A 92 -7.94 -3.87 13.35
C LEU A 92 -8.45 -5.16 13.99
N ARG A 93 -8.00 -6.32 13.48
CA ARG A 93 -8.42 -7.64 13.97
C ARG A 93 -7.65 -8.12 15.20
N TYR A 94 -6.34 -7.91 15.23
CA TYR A 94 -5.45 -8.48 16.25
C TYR A 94 -4.78 -7.41 17.14
N GLY A 95 -4.61 -6.19 16.63
CA GLY A 95 -3.90 -5.12 17.32
C GLY A 95 -2.51 -5.55 17.79
N ASN A 96 -2.16 -5.17 19.01
CA ASN A 96 -0.88 -5.51 19.63
C ASN A 96 -0.76 -6.96 20.14
N SER A 97 -1.77 -7.83 19.94
CA SER A 97 -1.61 -9.27 20.18
C SER A 97 -1.11 -10.03 18.96
N SER A 98 -0.93 -9.36 17.82
CA SER A 98 -0.24 -9.93 16.66
C SER A 98 1.28 -9.87 16.85
N GLU A 99 1.93 -11.02 16.73
CA GLU A 99 3.40 -11.12 16.67
C GLU A 99 3.98 -10.34 15.49
N TYR A 100 3.26 -10.24 14.37
CA TYR A 100 3.66 -9.38 13.24
C TYR A 100 3.59 -7.90 13.59
N TYR A 101 2.57 -7.47 14.35
CA TYR A 101 2.47 -6.07 14.76
C TYR A 101 3.63 -5.69 15.69
N THR A 102 3.86 -6.47 16.75
CA THR A 102 4.92 -6.18 17.73
C THR A 102 6.32 -6.31 17.14
N LYS A 103 6.51 -7.17 16.13
CA LYS A 103 7.75 -7.32 15.38
C LYS A 103 8.19 -6.05 14.64
N TYR A 104 7.26 -5.32 14.00
CA TYR A 104 7.58 -4.15 13.18
C TYR A 104 7.29 -2.80 13.84
N PHE A 105 6.47 -2.78 14.90
CA PHE A 105 6.05 -1.55 15.58
C PHE A 105 6.21 -1.58 17.11
N GLY A 106 6.75 -2.66 17.69
CA GLY A 106 6.99 -2.76 19.12
C GLY A 106 5.70 -2.70 19.95
N ASP A 107 5.71 -1.89 21.00
CA ASP A 107 4.55 -1.60 21.86
C ASP A 107 3.75 -0.36 21.43
N ALA A 108 4.05 0.22 20.26
CA ALA A 108 3.43 1.46 19.79
C ALA A 108 1.90 1.33 19.62
N PRO A 109 1.12 2.42 19.86
CA PRO A 109 -0.32 2.42 19.65
C PRO A 109 -0.73 2.15 18.19
N THR A 110 -1.72 1.26 18.00
CA THR A 110 -2.18 0.78 16.69
C THR A 110 -2.85 1.83 15.81
N GLY A 111 -3.33 2.94 16.39
CA GLY A 111 -4.11 3.94 15.66
C GLY A 111 -3.32 4.68 14.56
N GLU A 112 -2.03 4.88 14.77
CA GLU A 112 -1.16 5.58 13.82
C GLU A 112 -0.87 4.76 12.54
N PRO A 113 -0.38 3.51 12.60
CA PRO A 113 -0.22 2.69 11.40
C PRO A 113 -1.57 2.34 10.73
N ILE A 114 -2.67 2.20 11.49
CA ILE A 114 -4.02 2.12 10.90
C ILE A 114 -4.32 3.37 10.06
N GLY A 115 -3.99 4.56 10.56
CA GLY A 115 -4.18 5.83 9.87
C GLY A 115 -3.39 5.89 8.57
N TRP A 116 -2.10 5.52 8.58
CA TRP A 116 -1.24 5.52 7.39
C TRP A 116 -1.76 4.59 6.29
N PHE A 117 -2.17 3.37 6.63
CA PHE A 117 -2.80 2.47 5.65
C PHE A 117 -4.19 2.96 5.21
N GLU A 118 -5.00 3.55 6.10
CA GLU A 118 -6.31 4.11 5.75
C GLU A 118 -6.20 5.30 4.78
N ARG A 119 -5.17 6.15 4.91
CA ARG A 119 -4.91 7.24 3.94
C ARG A 119 -4.67 6.68 2.53
N ILE A 120 -3.90 5.61 2.40
CA ILE A 120 -3.72 4.89 1.12
C ILE A 120 -5.04 4.32 0.59
N VAL A 121 -5.96 3.88 1.46
CA VAL A 121 -7.22 3.20 1.09
C VAL A 121 -8.39 4.15 0.79
N SER A 122 -8.49 5.28 1.50
CA SER A 122 -9.74 6.06 1.61
C SER A 122 -9.57 7.58 1.56
N ALA A 123 -8.35 8.12 1.53
CA ALA A 123 -8.16 9.57 1.38
C ALA A 123 -8.75 10.08 0.05
N ASP A 124 -8.96 11.40 -0.05
CA ASP A 124 -9.14 12.02 -1.35
C ASP A 124 -7.82 11.89 -2.14
N ARG A 125 -7.89 11.20 -3.29
CA ARG A 125 -6.73 10.94 -4.16
C ARG A 125 -6.52 12.04 -5.20
N GLY A 126 -7.33 13.09 -5.15
CA GLY A 126 -7.23 14.25 -6.03
C GLY A 126 -5.87 14.93 -5.87
N GLY A 127 -5.22 15.22 -6.99
CA GLY A 127 -3.89 15.83 -7.00
C GLY A 127 -2.71 14.86 -6.84
N ILE A 128 -2.92 13.60 -6.45
CA ILE A 128 -1.84 12.62 -6.24
C ILE A 128 -1.46 11.94 -7.57
N TRP A 129 -0.62 12.61 -8.38
CA TRP A 129 -0.36 12.21 -9.76
C TRP A 129 0.77 11.19 -9.93
N PHE A 130 0.51 10.17 -10.74
CA PHE A 130 1.52 9.23 -11.21
C PHE A 130 1.89 9.51 -12.67
N ARG A 131 3.18 9.65 -12.95
CA ARG A 131 3.76 10.00 -14.25
C ARG A 131 4.59 8.85 -14.82
N CYS A 132 4.88 8.94 -16.12
CA CYS A 132 5.70 7.96 -16.86
C CYS A 132 6.72 8.64 -17.78
N ASP A 133 6.71 9.97 -17.86
CA ASP A 133 7.76 10.76 -18.47
C ASP A 133 8.86 11.04 -17.43
N ASP A 134 10.12 10.89 -17.84
CA ASP A 134 11.28 11.26 -17.01
C ASP A 134 11.48 12.78 -17.03
N ILE A 135 10.51 13.51 -16.48
CA ILE A 135 10.44 14.97 -16.52
C ILE A 135 11.57 15.66 -15.74
N ASP A 136 12.14 14.97 -14.75
CA ASP A 136 13.28 15.45 -13.95
C ASP A 136 14.62 14.90 -14.45
N GLY A 137 14.62 13.96 -15.40
CA GLY A 137 15.83 13.35 -15.96
C GLY A 137 16.53 12.35 -15.05
N ASN A 138 15.84 11.77 -14.06
CA ASN A 138 16.40 10.93 -12.99
C ASN A 138 16.28 9.42 -13.24
N CYS A 139 15.52 8.97 -14.25
CA CYS A 139 15.31 7.54 -14.55
C CYS A 139 16.55 6.81 -15.10
N HIS A 140 17.66 7.51 -15.32
CA HIS A 140 18.93 6.94 -15.77
C HIS A 140 19.76 6.34 -14.63
N GLN A 141 19.39 6.59 -13.37
CA GLN A 141 20.14 6.13 -12.20
C GLN A 141 19.90 4.63 -11.96
N ASP A 142 20.97 3.92 -11.58
CA ASP A 142 20.91 2.46 -11.45
C ASP A 142 19.94 2.02 -10.34
N GLY A 143 19.12 1.01 -10.65
CA GLY A 143 18.06 0.51 -9.76
C GLY A 143 16.85 1.42 -9.52
N TRP A 144 16.81 2.65 -10.06
CA TRP A 144 15.66 3.55 -9.88
C TRP A 144 14.42 3.06 -10.63
N GLY A 145 13.46 2.50 -9.87
CA GLY A 145 12.11 2.22 -10.38
C GLY A 145 11.28 3.49 -10.67
N GLY A 146 11.80 4.67 -10.29
CA GLY A 146 11.08 5.94 -10.27
C GLY A 146 11.25 6.66 -8.95
N HIS A 147 10.88 7.93 -8.90
CA HIS A 147 11.09 8.82 -7.76
C HIS A 147 9.87 9.66 -7.41
N TRP A 148 9.87 10.24 -6.21
CA TRP A 148 9.01 11.37 -5.86
C TRP A 148 9.67 12.68 -6.36
N ARG A 149 8.89 13.64 -6.85
CA ARG A 149 9.44 14.82 -7.54
C ARG A 149 9.93 15.94 -6.61
N GLY A 150 9.76 15.80 -5.30
CA GLY A 150 10.18 16.82 -4.33
C GLY A 150 9.53 18.18 -4.58
N GLU A 151 10.29 19.26 -4.38
CA GLU A 151 9.83 20.64 -4.63
C GLU A 151 9.39 20.90 -6.08
N ASN A 152 9.84 20.10 -7.06
CA ASN A 152 9.45 20.25 -8.47
C ASN A 152 8.03 19.74 -8.77
N GLY A 153 7.39 19.04 -7.82
CA GLY A 153 6.06 18.45 -7.96
C GLY A 153 5.68 17.64 -6.73
N THR A 154 5.40 18.29 -5.61
CA THR A 154 5.23 17.65 -4.28
C THR A 154 4.14 16.58 -4.24
N ASP A 155 3.12 16.68 -5.08
CA ASP A 155 2.02 15.73 -5.17
C ASP A 155 2.17 14.76 -6.38
N GLU A 156 3.36 14.69 -6.98
CA GLU A 156 3.65 13.86 -8.15
C GLU A 156 4.77 12.83 -7.88
N THR A 157 4.62 11.63 -8.44
CA THR A 157 5.70 10.62 -8.55
C THR A 157 5.87 10.16 -10.00
N VAL A 158 7.12 9.97 -10.40
CA VAL A 158 7.52 9.40 -11.69
C VAL A 158 7.71 7.89 -11.53
N ILE A 159 7.15 7.10 -12.46
CA ILE A 159 7.44 5.67 -12.61
C ILE A 159 8.37 5.49 -13.81
N CYS A 160 9.59 5.01 -13.56
CA CYS A 160 10.58 4.77 -14.60
C CYS A 160 10.36 3.42 -15.32
N PRO A 161 10.90 3.24 -16.54
CA PRO A 161 10.77 2.00 -17.31
C PRO A 161 11.14 0.72 -16.52
N LEU A 162 12.18 0.80 -15.68
CA LEU A 162 12.65 -0.31 -14.84
C LEU A 162 11.52 -0.92 -13.99
N SER A 163 10.55 -0.13 -13.52
CA SER A 163 9.43 -0.64 -12.72
C SER A 163 8.52 -1.57 -13.52
N TYR A 164 8.28 -1.28 -14.80
CA TYR A 164 7.43 -2.09 -15.67
C TYR A 164 8.11 -3.39 -16.13
N GLU A 165 9.44 -3.43 -16.12
CA GLU A 165 10.24 -4.59 -16.53
C GLU A 165 10.54 -5.54 -15.37
N THR A 166 10.89 -5.00 -14.20
CA THR A 166 11.41 -5.79 -13.08
C THR A 166 10.35 -6.25 -12.10
N ARG A 167 9.40 -5.38 -11.74
CA ARG A 167 8.53 -5.58 -10.58
C ARG A 167 7.44 -6.60 -10.85
N LYS A 168 7.15 -7.43 -9.86
CA LYS A 168 6.15 -8.51 -9.96
C LYS A 168 4.78 -8.03 -9.48
N PRO A 169 3.69 -8.59 -10.04
CA PRO A 169 2.36 -8.38 -9.47
C PRO A 169 2.25 -9.04 -8.09
N LEU A 170 1.40 -8.51 -7.22
CA LEU A 170 1.19 -8.99 -5.86
C LEU A 170 0.66 -10.43 -5.79
N GLU A 171 0.05 -10.96 -6.86
CA GLU A 171 -0.31 -12.39 -6.93
C GLU A 171 0.91 -13.34 -6.97
N ALA A 172 2.12 -12.83 -7.21
CA ALA A 172 3.36 -13.59 -7.16
C ALA A 172 4.03 -13.59 -5.76
N MET A 173 3.34 -13.09 -4.72
CA MET A 173 3.80 -13.12 -3.33
C MET A 173 4.23 -14.53 -2.90
N CYS A 174 5.36 -14.62 -2.19
CA CYS A 174 6.03 -15.87 -1.81
C CYS A 174 6.49 -16.78 -2.97
N GLY A 175 6.33 -16.35 -4.23
CA GLY A 175 6.91 -16.99 -5.40
C GLY A 175 8.36 -16.58 -5.65
N HIS A 176 8.97 -17.17 -6.68
CA HIS A 176 10.28 -16.76 -7.22
C HIS A 176 11.47 -16.77 -6.23
N GLY A 177 11.36 -17.46 -5.09
CA GLY A 177 12.39 -17.45 -4.03
C GLY A 177 12.38 -16.18 -3.18
N TYR A 178 11.38 -15.31 -3.33
CA TYR A 178 11.21 -14.12 -2.50
C TYR A 178 10.92 -14.51 -1.04
N THR A 179 11.58 -13.83 -0.11
CA THR A 179 11.18 -13.79 1.30
C THR A 179 11.14 -12.34 1.77
N VAL A 180 10.32 -12.03 2.78
CA VAL A 180 10.17 -10.66 3.29
C VAL A 180 11.46 -10.13 3.91
N ALA A 181 12.25 -10.98 4.58
CA ALA A 181 13.49 -10.58 5.25
C ALA A 181 14.68 -10.32 4.31
N ALA A 182 14.78 -11.05 3.19
CA ALA A 182 15.93 -10.98 2.29
C ALA A 182 15.59 -10.44 0.88
N GLY A 183 14.31 -10.27 0.57
CA GLY A 183 13.84 -9.74 -0.71
C GLY A 183 13.67 -8.22 -0.67
N LYS A 184 14.03 -7.55 -1.77
CA LYS A 184 13.80 -6.11 -1.96
C LYS A 184 12.33 -5.74 -1.72
N LEU A 185 12.08 -4.76 -0.88
CA LEU A 185 10.72 -4.24 -0.59
C LEU A 185 10.01 -3.81 -1.87
N SER A 186 10.78 -3.27 -2.81
CA SER A 186 10.33 -2.82 -4.11
C SER A 186 9.92 -3.94 -5.09
N PHE A 187 10.27 -5.22 -4.82
CA PHE A 187 10.09 -6.37 -5.72
C PHE A 187 8.66 -6.54 -6.25
N PHE A 188 7.66 -6.30 -5.41
CA PHE A 188 6.25 -6.24 -5.83
C PHE A 188 5.84 -4.81 -6.15
N PHE A 189 5.24 -4.58 -7.32
CA PHE A 189 4.87 -3.23 -7.76
C PHE A 189 3.87 -2.58 -6.79
N ALA A 190 3.01 -3.38 -6.16
CA ALA A 190 2.12 -2.93 -5.09
C ALA A 190 2.86 -2.30 -3.89
N ALA A 191 3.98 -2.89 -3.46
CA ALA A 191 4.74 -2.42 -2.29
C ALA A 191 5.63 -1.21 -2.62
N ASP A 192 6.20 -1.17 -3.83
CA ASP A 192 6.86 0.02 -4.37
C ASP A 192 5.89 1.21 -4.48
N LEU A 193 4.65 0.98 -4.90
CA LEU A 193 3.63 2.03 -4.94
C LEU A 193 3.20 2.46 -3.52
N VAL A 194 3.18 1.56 -2.52
CA VAL A 194 2.97 1.94 -1.11
C VAL A 194 4.10 2.87 -0.61
N HIS A 195 5.37 2.55 -0.89
CA HIS A 195 6.51 3.43 -0.59
C HIS A 195 6.34 4.82 -1.19
N ARG A 196 6.08 4.90 -2.50
CA ARG A 196 5.89 6.16 -3.25
C ARG A 196 4.75 6.99 -2.69
N LEU A 197 3.66 6.33 -2.27
CA LEU A 197 2.54 7.02 -1.67
C LEU A 197 2.94 7.68 -0.35
N TYR A 198 3.76 7.06 0.49
CA TYR A 198 4.19 7.69 1.75
C TYR A 198 5.04 8.95 1.57
N HIS A 199 5.87 9.05 0.53
CA HIS A 199 6.59 10.31 0.20
C HIS A 199 5.68 11.47 -0.20
N LEU A 200 4.44 11.21 -0.59
CA LEU A 200 3.50 12.26 -1.00
C LEU A 200 2.88 12.90 0.26
N PRO A 201 2.98 14.24 0.46
CA PRO A 201 2.47 14.90 1.67
C PRO A 201 0.97 14.65 1.93
N ALA A 202 0.19 14.46 0.86
CA ALA A 202 -1.22 14.08 0.94
C ALA A 202 -1.47 12.70 1.60
N ILE A 203 -0.46 11.85 1.80
CA ILE A 203 -0.57 10.51 2.41
C ILE A 203 0.33 10.39 3.64
N GLY A 204 1.65 10.61 3.53
CA GLY A 204 2.59 10.45 4.65
C GLY A 204 2.81 11.70 5.49
N GLU A 205 2.14 12.82 5.18
CA GLU A 205 2.16 14.07 5.96
C GLU A 205 3.56 14.64 6.25
N THR A 206 4.58 14.28 5.46
CA THR A 206 6.01 14.61 5.72
C THR A 206 6.52 14.14 7.09
N VAL A 207 5.87 13.14 7.68
CA VAL A 207 6.29 12.48 8.93
C VAL A 207 6.46 10.97 8.77
N VAL A 208 5.90 10.37 7.70
CA VAL A 208 6.24 9.02 7.28
C VAL A 208 7.47 9.13 6.37
N GLU A 209 8.64 8.78 6.92
CA GLU A 209 9.95 8.96 6.30
C GLU A 209 10.77 7.67 6.43
N HIS A 210 12.10 7.74 6.29
CA HIS A 210 13.01 6.61 6.44
C HIS A 210 13.85 6.77 7.70
N TYR A 211 13.40 6.14 8.78
CA TYR A 211 14.10 6.06 10.06
C TYR A 211 14.98 4.81 10.16
N ALA A 212 14.70 3.80 9.35
CA ALA A 212 15.47 2.56 9.22
C ALA A 212 15.24 1.96 7.83
N ASP A 213 16.31 1.61 7.11
CA ASP A 213 16.24 1.20 5.70
C ASP A 213 16.18 -0.34 5.56
N THR A 214 17.07 -1.07 6.24
CA THR A 214 17.14 -2.54 6.13
C THR A 214 16.13 -3.26 7.01
N TYR A 215 15.87 -4.54 6.73
CA TYR A 215 15.02 -5.39 7.55
C TYR A 215 15.51 -5.47 9.01
N ALA A 216 16.82 -5.63 9.22
CA ALA A 216 17.40 -5.72 10.56
C ALA A 216 17.25 -4.40 11.34
N GLU A 217 17.52 -3.26 10.70
CA GLU A 217 17.31 -1.94 11.30
C GLU A 217 15.84 -1.68 11.61
N CYS A 218 14.91 -2.07 10.73
CA CYS A 218 13.47 -1.93 10.98
C CYS A 218 13.02 -2.72 12.23
N LEU A 219 13.56 -3.93 12.42
CA LEU A 219 13.29 -4.74 13.62
C LEU A 219 13.95 -4.17 14.88
N GLU A 220 15.07 -3.46 14.78
CA GLU A 220 15.71 -2.80 15.93
C GLU A 220 15.04 -1.46 16.27
N LEU A 221 14.61 -0.70 15.27
CA LEU A 221 13.80 0.51 15.42
C LEU A 221 12.49 0.20 16.16
N ALA A 222 11.85 -0.94 15.85
CA ALA A 222 10.67 -1.42 16.56
C ALA A 222 10.89 -1.68 18.06
N LYS A 223 12.13 -1.93 18.51
CA LYS A 223 12.48 -2.13 19.93
C LYS A 223 12.95 -0.86 20.62
N THR A 224 13.68 0.00 19.90
CA THR A 224 14.39 1.17 20.44
C THR A 224 13.60 2.46 20.31
N SER A 225 12.92 2.66 19.18
CA SER A 225 12.05 3.81 18.89
C SER A 225 10.70 3.37 18.28
N PRO A 226 9.79 2.73 19.03
CA PRO A 226 8.47 2.32 18.53
C PRO A 226 7.66 3.47 17.88
N ALA A 227 7.83 4.71 18.36
CA ALA A 227 7.20 5.91 17.83
C ALA A 227 7.74 6.37 16.45
N GLU A 228 8.97 6.00 16.11
CA GLU A 228 9.56 6.19 14.78
C GLU A 228 9.24 4.99 13.88
N ALA A 229 9.21 3.77 14.45
CA ALA A 229 8.84 2.55 13.71
C ALA A 229 7.45 2.60 13.08
N VAL A 230 6.43 3.18 13.76
CA VAL A 230 5.09 3.40 13.18
C VAL A 230 5.05 4.48 12.08
N ARG A 231 6.13 5.23 11.90
CA ARG A 231 6.33 6.25 10.86
C ARG A 231 7.41 5.86 9.85
N ASN A 232 8.03 4.71 10.00
CA ASN A 232 9.07 4.26 9.08
C ASN A 232 8.44 3.61 7.85
N THR A 233 8.70 4.19 6.68
CA THR A 233 8.20 3.73 5.38
C THR A 233 8.49 2.24 5.17
N HIS A 234 9.71 1.80 5.48
CA HIS A 234 10.11 0.41 5.33
C HIS A 234 9.48 -0.52 6.39
N SER A 235 9.33 -0.09 7.65
CA SER A 235 8.59 -0.87 8.66
C SER A 235 7.11 -1.06 8.26
N LEU A 236 6.47 -0.03 7.70
CA LEU A 236 5.11 -0.11 7.17
C LEU A 236 5.02 -1.06 5.96
N GLN A 237 5.97 -1.00 5.02
CA GLN A 237 6.03 -1.93 3.89
C GLN A 237 6.28 -3.39 4.33
N TYR A 238 7.29 -3.63 5.19
CA TYR A 238 7.61 -4.95 5.70
C TYR A 238 6.41 -5.56 6.44
N PHE A 239 5.77 -4.81 7.33
CA PHE A 239 4.54 -5.26 8.00
C PHE A 239 3.46 -5.66 6.99
N ALA A 240 3.15 -4.78 6.02
CA ALA A 240 2.10 -5.04 5.04
C ALA A 240 2.38 -6.27 4.17
N LEU A 241 3.63 -6.44 3.73
CA LEU A 241 4.08 -7.61 2.96
C LEU A 241 3.99 -8.90 3.79
N ASP A 242 4.45 -8.89 5.04
CA ASP A 242 4.53 -10.09 5.89
C ASP A 242 3.14 -10.59 6.31
N VAL A 243 2.22 -9.67 6.69
CA VAL A 243 0.84 -10.07 7.03
C VAL A 243 0.03 -10.48 5.80
N TYR A 244 0.28 -9.88 4.62
CA TYR A 244 -0.34 -10.35 3.38
C TYR A 244 0.24 -11.71 2.95
N ALA A 245 1.53 -11.94 3.13
CA ALA A 245 2.15 -13.24 2.92
C ALA A 245 1.51 -14.32 3.81
N TYR A 246 1.39 -14.05 5.11
CA TYR A 246 0.88 -14.99 6.10
C TYR A 246 -0.63 -15.23 6.05
N ASP A 247 -1.46 -14.20 5.86
CA ASP A 247 -2.92 -14.36 5.86
C ASP A 247 -3.50 -14.73 4.49
N VAL A 248 -2.86 -14.31 3.39
CA VAL A 248 -3.45 -14.34 2.04
C VAL A 248 -2.66 -15.20 1.05
N ALA A 249 -1.35 -14.98 0.91
CA ALA A 249 -0.57 -15.62 -0.15
C ALA A 249 -0.23 -17.09 0.18
N LEU A 250 0.21 -17.35 1.42
CA LEU A 250 0.48 -18.69 1.93
C LEU A 250 -0.12 -18.85 3.34
N PRO A 251 -1.46 -19.05 3.44
CA PRO A 251 -2.21 -18.97 4.69
C PRO A 251 -1.67 -19.82 5.84
N GLY A 252 -1.21 -19.16 6.91
CA GLY A 252 -0.71 -19.80 8.13
C GLY A 252 0.79 -20.17 8.11
N GLU A 253 1.49 -19.93 7.01
CA GLU A 253 2.93 -20.21 6.84
C GLU A 253 3.70 -18.93 6.47
N GLY A 254 3.19 -18.17 5.49
CA GLY A 254 3.83 -16.96 4.98
C GLY A 254 5.17 -17.21 4.30
N CYS A 255 5.93 -16.13 4.06
CA CYS A 255 7.29 -16.21 3.52
C CYS A 255 8.19 -15.17 4.15
N THR A 256 8.10 -15.01 5.47
CA THR A 256 8.93 -14.08 6.25
C THR A 256 10.41 -14.25 5.96
N GLY A 257 10.89 -15.50 5.83
CA GLY A 257 12.32 -15.79 5.68
C GLY A 257 13.10 -15.72 7.00
N ARG A 258 14.42 -15.61 6.87
CA ARG A 258 15.34 -15.38 7.99
C ARG A 258 16.20 -14.15 7.68
N VAL A 259 16.68 -13.49 8.72
CA VAL A 259 17.85 -12.61 8.57
C VAL A 259 19.00 -13.50 8.13
N VAL A 260 19.66 -13.14 7.04
CA VAL A 260 20.98 -13.68 6.71
C VAL A 260 21.99 -12.81 7.43
N ASP A 261 22.59 -13.36 8.49
CA ASP A 261 23.75 -12.74 9.11
C ASP A 261 24.92 -12.79 8.12
N GLU A 262 25.69 -11.70 8.02
CA GLU A 262 26.75 -11.51 7.02
C GLU A 262 27.81 -12.64 7.01
N ASP A 263 27.99 -13.33 8.14
CA ASP A 263 28.92 -14.45 8.31
C ASP A 263 28.48 -15.77 7.62
N GLU A 264 27.20 -15.96 7.27
CA GLU A 264 26.69 -17.23 6.70
C GLU A 264 26.59 -17.24 5.16
N ALA A 265 26.87 -16.11 4.50
CA ALA A 265 26.77 -15.98 3.03
C ALA A 265 27.82 -16.81 2.24
N GLU A 266 28.92 -17.22 2.88
CA GLU A 266 30.08 -17.89 2.25
C GLU A 266 30.18 -19.40 2.57
N GLY A 267 29.08 -20.08 2.95
CA GLY A 267 29.18 -21.49 3.40
C GLY A 267 27.92 -22.35 3.47
N GLY A 268 26.91 -22.13 2.62
CA GLY A 268 25.54 -22.62 2.89
C GLY A 268 24.90 -23.68 1.96
N SER A 269 25.60 -24.31 1.01
CA SER A 269 24.98 -25.32 0.12
C SER A 269 24.71 -26.64 0.86
N SER A 270 23.63 -26.69 1.64
CA SER A 270 23.15 -27.88 2.35
C SER A 270 21.70 -28.19 2.01
N SER A 271 21.53 -29.23 1.20
CA SER A 271 20.24 -29.78 0.78
C SER A 271 19.26 -30.00 1.94
N ALA A 272 18.02 -29.54 1.78
CA ALA A 272 16.90 -29.90 2.66
C ALA A 272 16.54 -31.39 2.50
N ALA A 273 17.26 -32.26 3.21
CA ALA A 273 17.00 -33.69 3.26
C ALA A 273 15.81 -34.01 4.18
N ALA A 274 14.60 -34.05 3.61
CA ALA A 274 13.40 -34.49 4.32
C ALA A 274 13.54 -35.97 4.75
N SER A 275 13.60 -36.20 6.07
CA SER A 275 13.64 -37.56 6.65
C SER A 275 12.24 -38.06 7.00
N ALA A 276 11.76 -39.09 6.29
CA ALA A 276 10.59 -39.89 6.70
C ALA A 276 10.61 -41.33 6.12
N THR A 277 11.32 -42.21 6.84
CA THR A 277 10.92 -43.58 7.21
C THR A 277 10.12 -44.49 6.23
N SER A 278 10.82 -45.49 5.69
CA SER A 278 10.42 -46.91 5.49
C SER A 278 9.12 -47.33 4.76
N ALA A 279 9.35 -47.88 3.57
CA ALA A 279 8.66 -48.93 2.78
C ALA A 279 7.83 -50.03 3.55
N PRO A 280 6.94 -50.84 2.91
CA PRO A 280 7.16 -51.39 1.55
C PRO A 280 6.00 -51.78 0.59
N THR A 281 6.41 -51.90 -0.69
CA THR A 281 5.92 -52.79 -1.78
C THR A 281 4.43 -52.87 -2.15
N SER A 282 4.15 -52.49 -3.41
CA SER A 282 3.56 -53.42 -4.39
C SER A 282 3.84 -52.98 -5.84
N SER A 283 3.92 -53.95 -6.74
CA SER A 283 4.39 -53.82 -8.13
C SER A 283 3.35 -53.25 -9.09
N SER A 284 3.81 -52.53 -10.13
CA SER A 284 3.43 -52.79 -11.54
C SER A 284 4.23 -51.90 -12.51
N ALA A 285 4.49 -52.41 -13.71
CA ALA A 285 5.28 -51.73 -14.75
C ALA A 285 4.39 -50.95 -15.73
N SER A 286 4.94 -49.89 -16.31
CA SER A 286 4.77 -49.56 -17.75
C SER A 286 5.78 -48.51 -18.20
N SER A 287 6.27 -48.67 -19.42
CA SER A 287 7.25 -47.78 -20.06
C SER A 287 6.61 -46.49 -20.58
N ALA A 288 7.33 -45.37 -20.49
CA ALA A 288 7.13 -44.22 -21.36
C ALA A 288 8.48 -43.53 -21.63
N THR A 289 8.88 -43.49 -22.90
CA THR A 289 10.07 -42.78 -23.37
C THR A 289 9.76 -41.30 -23.56
N THR A 290 10.54 -40.40 -22.94
CA THR A 290 10.57 -38.98 -23.32
C THR A 290 11.99 -38.42 -23.26
N THR A 291 12.34 -37.67 -24.31
CA THR A 291 13.64 -37.05 -24.56
C THR A 291 13.87 -35.84 -23.63
N PRO A 292 15.09 -35.58 -23.13
CA PRO A 292 15.35 -34.38 -22.34
C PRO A 292 15.27 -33.11 -23.19
N ALA A 293 14.50 -32.13 -22.73
CA ALA A 293 14.59 -30.75 -23.20
C ALA A 293 15.76 -30.03 -22.49
N PRO A 294 16.43 -29.07 -23.13
CA PRO A 294 17.56 -28.38 -22.51
C PRO A 294 17.11 -27.46 -21.38
N SER A 295 17.83 -27.50 -20.25
CA SER A 295 17.69 -26.49 -19.20
C SER A 295 18.08 -25.12 -19.74
N VAL A 296 17.10 -24.22 -19.81
CA VAL A 296 17.39 -22.78 -19.84
C VAL A 296 17.76 -22.37 -18.41
N SER A 297 19.02 -22.01 -18.19
CA SER A 297 19.42 -21.34 -16.95
C SER A 297 18.63 -20.05 -16.84
N ALA A 298 17.85 -19.91 -15.78
CA ALA A 298 17.31 -18.61 -15.41
C ALA A 298 18.49 -17.76 -14.94
N GLU A 299 18.92 -16.84 -15.78
CA GLU A 299 19.91 -15.82 -15.42
C GLU A 299 19.25 -14.93 -14.35
N SER A 300 19.63 -15.12 -13.09
CA SER A 300 19.16 -14.29 -11.98
C SER A 300 19.43 -12.83 -12.32
N ALA A 301 18.39 -11.99 -12.24
CA ALA A 301 18.53 -10.57 -12.49
C ALA A 301 19.55 -9.98 -11.49
N ALA A 302 20.74 -9.65 -11.98
CA ALA A 302 21.78 -9.01 -11.18
C ALA A 302 21.27 -7.67 -10.66
N GLY A 303 21.40 -7.45 -9.34
CA GLY A 303 20.78 -6.33 -8.65
C GLY A 303 21.55 -5.03 -8.82
N GLY A 304 20.88 -4.00 -9.34
CA GLY A 304 21.23 -2.61 -9.04
C GLY A 304 20.79 -2.23 -7.61
N PRO A 305 21.34 -1.17 -7.02
CA PRO A 305 20.98 -0.69 -5.67
C PRO A 305 19.51 -0.22 -5.62
N GLU A 306 18.81 -0.46 -4.51
CA GLU A 306 17.49 0.14 -4.30
C GLU A 306 17.66 1.58 -3.81
N CYS A 307 17.35 2.54 -4.67
CA CYS A 307 17.57 3.96 -4.39
C CYS A 307 16.26 4.77 -4.33
N HIS A 308 16.23 5.75 -3.42
CA HIS A 308 15.14 6.69 -3.25
C HIS A 308 15.65 8.08 -2.82
N THR A 309 14.76 9.07 -2.83
CA THR A 309 15.04 10.46 -2.42
C THR A 309 14.18 10.82 -1.22
N HIS A 310 14.79 11.43 -0.22
CA HIS A 310 14.14 11.91 1.01
C HIS A 310 13.49 13.29 0.80
N THR A 311 12.73 13.73 1.81
CA THR A 311 12.06 15.05 1.89
C THR A 311 13.01 16.24 1.80
N ASP A 312 14.25 16.09 2.24
CA ASP A 312 15.33 17.09 2.16
C ASP A 312 16.15 17.05 0.86
N GLY A 313 15.82 16.12 -0.05
CA GLY A 313 16.56 15.90 -1.29
C GLY A 313 17.79 14.98 -1.15
N ALA A 314 18.07 14.41 0.02
CA ALA A 314 19.10 13.39 0.17
C ALA A 314 18.74 12.14 -0.65
N VAL A 315 19.74 11.55 -1.31
CA VAL A 315 19.58 10.29 -2.05
C VAL A 315 20.20 9.17 -1.22
N HIS A 316 19.38 8.18 -0.87
CA HIS A 316 19.85 6.92 -0.30
C HIS A 316 19.81 5.84 -1.38
N CYS A 317 20.83 5.00 -1.39
CA CYS A 317 20.97 3.85 -2.29
C CYS A 317 21.40 2.65 -1.47
N ILE A 318 20.45 1.76 -1.19
CA ILE A 318 20.71 0.47 -0.53
C ILE A 318 21.37 -0.43 -1.59
N ALA A 319 22.69 -0.54 -1.54
CA ALA A 319 23.41 -1.53 -2.34
C ALA A 319 23.00 -2.95 -1.89
N ASP A 320 22.88 -3.88 -2.84
CA ASP A 320 23.09 -5.29 -2.49
C ASP A 320 24.54 -5.41 -2.02
N GLU A 321 24.79 -5.76 -0.75
CA GLU A 321 26.14 -5.95 -0.19
C GLU A 321 26.88 -7.20 -0.73
N THR A 322 26.47 -7.68 -1.90
CA THR A 322 27.24 -8.64 -2.71
C THR A 322 28.32 -7.95 -3.56
N ALA A 323 28.35 -6.62 -3.62
CA ALA A 323 29.36 -5.83 -4.35
C ALA A 323 30.51 -5.37 -3.44
N THR A 324 31.52 -6.22 -3.24
CA THR A 324 32.71 -5.89 -2.43
C THR A 324 33.44 -4.64 -2.97
N PRO A 325 33.64 -3.58 -2.16
CA PRO A 325 34.47 -2.44 -2.57
C PRO A 325 35.94 -2.85 -2.58
N THR A 326 36.51 -3.03 -3.78
CA THR A 326 37.96 -3.27 -3.94
C THR A 326 38.73 -2.00 -3.59
N SER A 327 39.03 -1.84 -2.31
CA SER A 327 39.84 -0.76 -1.75
C SER A 327 41.26 -0.82 -2.30
N THR A 328 41.51 -0.10 -3.40
CA THR A 328 42.86 0.05 -3.94
C THR A 328 43.51 1.29 -3.33
N SER A 329 44.09 1.12 -2.15
CA SER A 329 45.04 2.09 -1.60
C SER A 329 46.28 2.12 -2.49
N THR A 330 46.63 3.30 -3.01
CA THR A 330 47.95 3.54 -3.61
C THR A 330 48.52 4.85 -3.10
N GLU A 331 49.82 4.84 -2.80
CA GLU A 331 50.49 5.85 -1.97
C GLU A 331 50.51 7.28 -2.55
N ALA A 332 50.47 8.26 -1.66
CA ALA A 332 50.77 9.65 -1.97
C ALA A 332 52.28 9.83 -2.19
N ALA A 333 52.68 10.15 -3.43
CA ALA A 333 54.04 10.59 -3.74
C ALA A 333 54.16 12.11 -3.51
N SER A 334 54.99 12.51 -2.54
CA SER A 334 55.28 13.92 -2.24
C SER A 334 56.30 14.53 -3.20
N THR A 335 55.96 15.68 -3.80
CA THR A 335 56.95 16.62 -4.35
C THR A 335 56.56 18.07 -4.07
N THR A 336 57.22 18.68 -3.08
CA THR A 336 57.24 20.12 -2.83
C THR A 336 58.20 20.85 -3.78
N VAL A 337 57.74 21.84 -4.55
CA VAL A 337 58.60 22.97 -5.01
C VAL A 337 57.78 24.27 -5.17
N ASP A 338 58.19 25.27 -4.39
CA ASP A 338 58.07 26.74 -4.51
C ASP A 338 56.81 27.49 -4.99
N ALA A 339 56.52 28.57 -4.24
CA ALA A 339 55.75 29.74 -4.67
C ALA A 339 56.60 30.68 -5.55
N PRO A 340 56.00 31.71 -6.18
CA PRO A 340 56.22 33.01 -5.56
C PRO A 340 55.03 33.98 -5.52
N THR A 341 55.16 34.85 -4.54
CA THR A 341 54.42 36.07 -4.14
C THR A 341 54.03 37.10 -5.22
N VAL A 342 52.85 37.69 -5.00
CA VAL A 342 52.33 39.05 -5.38
C VAL A 342 52.63 39.68 -6.75
N SER A 343 51.56 40.17 -7.40
CA SER A 343 51.33 41.63 -7.52
C SER A 343 49.88 42.01 -7.84
N SER A 344 49.44 43.11 -7.25
CA SER A 344 48.17 43.80 -7.49
C SER A 344 48.22 44.72 -8.71
N VAL A 345 47.16 44.79 -9.52
CA VAL A 345 46.83 45.98 -10.33
C VAL A 345 45.30 46.16 -10.37
N SER A 346 44.83 47.39 -10.16
CA SER A 346 43.43 47.80 -10.27
C SER A 346 43.05 48.18 -11.70
N SER A 347 41.83 47.83 -12.13
CA SER A 347 40.92 48.63 -12.97
C SER A 347 39.54 47.99 -12.99
#